data_AF-A0A1L5FCZ9-F1
#
_entry.id   AF-A0A1L5FCZ9-F1
#
_cell.length_a   1.000
_cell.length_b   1.000
_cell.length_c   1.000
_cell.angle_alpha   90.00
_cell.angle_beta   90.00
_cell.angle_gamma   90.00
#
_symmetry.space_group_name_H-M   'P 1'
#
loop_
_entity.id
_entity.type
_entity.pdbx_description
1 polymer ?
#
loop_
_entity_poly.entity_id
_entity_poly.type
_entity_poly.pdbx_seq_one_letter_code
_entity_poly.pdbx_strand_id
1 'polypeptide(L)'
;MRGDKKMKFFTVDKIRMLGISGYLSYHEDEQSLNRAKEDFKSMGKDYDAVEKLNFIHYKPLMLEYLPDSLKNAANDESIIPSKIPSRNLLSEIDKWKLSVKNTWEETFCQYEEHYKSIEKFLPKNVIELNKQYNFHDTKLLAARNFEGNVFEIDLQCSEGFMDEGLYTLIFNGVKLIEVSDDFIGSWCN
;
A
#
# COMPACT_ATOMS: atom_id res chain seq x y z
N MET A 1 -16.45 -29.74 0.47
CA MET A 1 -15.36 -28.93 1.04
C MET A 1 -14.27 -28.79 -0.03
N ARG A 2 -14.29 -27.70 -0.81
CA ARG A 2 -13.10 -27.29 -1.58
C ARG A 2 -12.26 -26.49 -0.61
N GLY A 3 -11.03 -26.92 -0.36
CA GLY A 3 -10.07 -26.12 0.38
C GLY A 3 -9.81 -24.87 -0.45
N ASP A 4 -10.43 -23.75 -0.06
CA ASP A 4 -10.12 -22.45 -0.63
C ASP A 4 -8.65 -22.18 -0.34
N LYS A 5 -7.80 -22.36 -1.36
CA LYS A 5 -6.48 -21.75 -1.38
C LYS A 5 -6.72 -20.27 -1.15
N LYS A 6 -6.43 -19.79 0.07
CA LYS A 6 -6.52 -18.37 0.44
C LYS A 6 -5.74 -17.59 -0.61
N MET A 7 -6.45 -16.93 -1.53
CA MET A 7 -5.83 -16.15 -2.60
C MET A 7 -5.20 -14.92 -1.95
N LYS A 8 -3.88 -14.97 -1.78
CA LYS A 8 -3.09 -13.88 -1.24
C LYS A 8 -2.42 -13.15 -2.40
N PHE A 9 -3.13 -12.22 -3.03
CA PHE A 9 -2.58 -11.39 -4.09
C PHE A 9 -1.38 -10.59 -3.54
N PHE A 10 -1.64 -9.76 -2.53
CA PHE A 10 -0.63 -8.94 -1.85
C PHE A 10 -0.18 -9.62 -0.55
N THR A 11 0.91 -10.38 -0.62
CA THR A 11 1.52 -10.97 0.57
C THR A 11 2.38 -9.94 1.31
N VAL A 12 2.60 -10.17 2.60
CA VAL A 12 3.52 -9.36 3.42
C VAL A 12 4.91 -9.27 2.77
N ASP A 13 5.39 -10.38 2.19
CA ASP A 13 6.69 -10.41 1.49
C ASP A 13 6.73 -9.48 0.28
N LYS A 14 5.69 -9.50 -0.58
CA LYS A 14 5.60 -8.60 -1.74
C LYS A 14 5.56 -7.13 -1.32
N ILE A 15 4.83 -6.82 -0.24
CA ILE A 15 4.76 -5.46 0.31
C ILE A 15 6.13 -5.03 0.85
N ARG A 16 6.86 -5.91 1.53
CA ARG A 16 8.22 -5.63 2.01
C ARG A 16 9.20 -5.40 0.87
N MET A 17 9.16 -6.23 -0.16
CA MET A 17 9.98 -6.05 -1.37
C MET A 17 9.67 -4.72 -2.07
N LEU A 18 8.40 -4.35 -2.16
CA LEU A 18 7.99 -3.05 -2.70
C LEU A 18 8.52 -1.90 -1.83
N GLY A 19 8.44 -2.02 -0.50
CA GLY A 19 8.98 -1.04 0.44
C GLY A 19 10.49 -0.84 0.29
N ILE A 20 11.27 -1.93 0.17
CA ILE A 20 12.71 -1.86 -0.10
C ILE A 20 12.97 -1.19 -1.46
N SER A 21 12.21 -1.55 -2.50
CA SER A 21 12.33 -0.93 -3.84
C SER A 21 12.08 0.58 -3.80
N GLY A 22 11.08 1.02 -3.02
CA GLY A 22 10.80 2.44 -2.79
C GLY A 22 11.94 3.15 -2.06
N TYR A 23 12.47 2.54 -1.00
CA TYR A 23 13.60 3.09 -0.24
C TYR A 23 14.88 3.22 -1.07
N LEU A 24 15.17 2.25 -1.95
CA LEU A 24 16.32 2.27 -2.85
C LEU A 24 16.12 3.23 -4.03
N SER A 25 15.84 4.50 -3.73
CA SER A 25 15.66 5.58 -4.71
C SER A 25 16.78 6.60 -4.52
N TYR A 26 17.54 6.82 -5.58
CA TYR A 26 18.76 7.62 -5.56
C TYR A 26 18.58 8.92 -6.33
N HIS A 27 19.33 9.93 -5.91
CA HIS A 27 19.48 11.18 -6.64
C HIS A 27 20.29 10.94 -7.93
N GLU A 28 19.96 11.70 -8.98
CA GLU A 28 20.58 11.56 -10.30
C GLU A 28 22.07 11.94 -10.30
N ASP A 29 22.43 12.91 -9.46
CA ASP A 29 23.77 13.48 -9.36
C ASP A 29 24.04 14.13 -8.00
N GLU A 30 25.29 14.57 -7.80
CA GLU A 30 25.71 15.23 -6.55
C GLU A 30 24.96 16.54 -6.31
N GLN A 31 24.51 17.22 -7.36
CA GLN A 31 23.82 18.50 -7.22
C GLN A 31 22.42 18.29 -6.64
N SER A 32 21.68 17.30 -7.13
CA SER A 32 20.37 16.90 -6.63
C SER A 32 20.44 16.35 -5.21
N LEU A 33 21.45 15.53 -4.90
CA LEU A 33 21.72 15.06 -3.53
C LEU A 33 21.98 16.23 -2.58
N ASN A 34 22.82 17.19 -2.97
CA ASN A 34 23.12 18.35 -2.12
C ASN A 34 21.89 19.25 -1.90
N ARG A 35 21.04 19.44 -2.91
CA ARG A 35 19.75 20.15 -2.73
C ARG A 35 18.87 19.46 -1.68
N ALA A 36 18.74 18.14 -1.75
CA ALA A 36 17.98 17.39 -0.74
C ALA A 36 18.57 17.55 0.67
N LYS A 37 19.91 17.55 0.82
CA LYS A 37 20.58 17.82 2.10
C LYS A 37 20.27 19.22 2.62
N GLU A 38 20.27 20.23 1.76
CA GLU A 38 19.92 21.62 2.12
C GLU A 38 18.45 21.75 2.54
N ASP A 39 17.53 21.11 1.82
CA ASP A 39 16.10 21.09 2.15
C ASP A 39 15.87 20.49 3.54
N PHE A 40 16.50 19.36 3.84
CA PHE A 40 16.43 18.74 5.18
C PHE A 40 16.99 19.66 6.27
N LYS A 41 18.12 20.30 5.99
CA LYS A 41 18.72 21.26 6.92
C LYS A 41 17.80 22.45 7.19
N SER A 42 17.08 22.94 6.18
CA SER A 42 16.09 24.02 6.34
C SER A 42 14.93 23.62 7.27
N MET A 43 14.61 22.32 7.34
CA MET A 43 13.62 21.74 8.25
C MET A 43 14.21 21.38 9.63
N GLY A 44 15.47 21.73 9.91
CA GLY A 44 16.16 21.38 11.16
C GLY A 44 16.53 19.90 11.27
N LYS A 45 16.63 19.19 10.13
CA LYS A 45 16.96 17.76 10.07
C LYS A 45 18.33 17.55 9.42
N ASP A 46 19.00 16.48 9.82
CA ASP A 46 20.21 15.97 9.15
C ASP A 46 19.80 14.83 8.21
N TYR A 47 19.98 15.04 6.90
CA TYR A 47 19.62 14.07 5.87
C TYR A 47 20.38 12.74 6.03
N ASP A 48 21.69 12.80 6.29
CA ASP A 48 22.50 11.60 6.44
C ASP A 48 22.09 10.82 7.70
N ALA A 49 21.74 11.51 8.78
CA ALA A 49 21.22 10.88 9.99
C ALA A 49 19.84 10.23 9.77
N VAL A 50 18.93 10.89 9.03
CA VAL A 50 17.61 10.33 8.68
C VAL A 50 17.76 9.08 7.82
N GLU A 51 18.58 9.13 6.77
CA GLU A 51 18.82 7.98 5.91
C GLU A 51 19.51 6.84 6.66
N LYS A 52 20.39 7.15 7.63
CA LYS A 52 20.99 6.14 8.50
C LYS A 52 19.96 5.42 9.38
N LEU A 53 18.98 6.15 9.91
CA LEU A 53 17.88 5.57 10.69
C LEU A 53 16.97 4.70 9.81
N ASN A 54 16.59 5.20 8.62
CA ASN A 54 15.83 4.42 7.64
C ASN A 54 16.57 3.14 7.26
N PHE A 55 17.88 3.22 7.02
CA PHE A 55 18.71 2.08 6.71
C PHE A 55 18.70 1.01 7.81
N ILE A 56 18.74 1.39 9.09
CA ILE A 56 18.66 0.43 10.21
C ILE A 56 17.34 -0.34 10.16
N HIS A 57 16.23 0.32 9.80
CA HIS A 57 14.93 -0.32 9.63
C HIS A 57 14.89 -1.28 8.44
N TYR A 58 15.44 -0.87 7.28
CA TYR A 58 15.38 -1.68 6.06
C TYR A 58 16.45 -2.76 5.98
N LYS A 59 17.61 -2.63 6.66
CA LYS A 59 18.74 -3.55 6.53
C LYS A 59 18.37 -5.02 6.78
N PRO A 60 17.61 -5.39 7.82
CA PRO A 60 17.20 -6.78 8.00
C PRO A 60 16.38 -7.32 6.83
N LEU A 61 15.45 -6.51 6.31
CA LEU A 61 14.62 -6.86 5.16
C LEU A 61 15.47 -6.95 3.88
N MET A 62 16.45 -6.07 3.70
CA MET A 62 17.38 -6.15 2.59
C MET A 62 18.19 -7.45 2.61
N LEU A 63 18.69 -7.86 3.77
CA LEU A 63 19.44 -9.10 3.92
C LEU A 63 18.58 -10.34 3.66
N GLU A 64 17.27 -10.25 3.90
CA GLU A 64 16.29 -11.29 3.62
C GLU A 64 15.91 -11.37 2.13
N TYR A 65 15.57 -10.24 1.50
CA TYR A 65 14.90 -10.22 0.19
C TYR A 65 15.78 -9.76 -0.99
N LEU A 66 16.93 -9.11 -0.76
CA LEU A 66 17.82 -8.76 -1.86
C LEU A 66 18.57 -10.00 -2.38
N PRO A 67 18.92 -10.04 -3.67
CA PRO A 67 19.83 -11.05 -4.19
C PRO A 67 21.20 -10.94 -3.52
N ASP A 68 21.94 -12.05 -3.45
CA ASP A 68 23.25 -12.11 -2.78
C ASP A 68 24.24 -11.07 -3.34
N SER A 69 24.14 -10.72 -4.62
CA SER A 69 24.99 -9.69 -5.23
C SER A 69 24.81 -8.31 -4.59
N LEU A 70 23.60 -7.99 -4.11
CA LEU A 70 23.27 -6.72 -3.44
C LEU A 70 23.39 -6.80 -1.92
N LYS A 71 23.42 -7.99 -1.31
CA LYS A 71 23.57 -8.13 0.16
C LYS A 71 24.90 -7.59 0.66
N ASN A 72 25.97 -7.69 -0.13
CA ASN A 72 27.26 -7.11 0.23
C ASN A 72 27.16 -5.58 0.36
N ALA A 73 26.45 -4.93 -0.56
CA ALA A 73 26.21 -3.49 -0.52
C ALA A 73 25.34 -3.05 0.68
N ALA A 74 24.46 -3.92 1.15
CA ALA A 74 23.71 -3.74 2.39
C ALA A 74 24.56 -3.99 3.66
N ASN A 75 25.64 -4.76 3.57
CA ASN A 75 26.54 -4.97 4.69
C ASN A 75 27.56 -3.85 4.84
N ASP A 76 28.14 -3.39 3.73
CA ASP A 76 29.13 -2.30 3.69
C ASP A 76 28.51 -0.90 3.61
N GLU A 77 27.17 -0.83 3.55
CA GLU A 77 26.39 0.41 3.59
C GLU A 77 26.61 1.34 2.37
N SER A 78 27.11 0.80 1.26
CA SER A 78 27.22 1.50 -0.01
C SER A 78 25.86 1.71 -0.69
N ILE A 79 24.82 1.00 -0.25
CA ILE A 79 23.45 1.05 -0.79
C ILE A 79 22.56 2.12 -0.10
N ILE A 80 23.09 2.95 0.79
CA ILE A 80 22.31 3.99 1.48
C ILE A 80 21.99 5.15 0.50
N PRO A 81 20.71 5.60 0.37
CA PRO A 81 20.30 6.66 -0.55
C PRO A 81 20.99 8.02 -0.36
N SER A 82 21.59 8.26 0.80
CA SER A 82 22.35 9.49 1.07
C SER A 82 23.72 9.56 0.38
N LYS A 83 24.06 8.53 -0.41
CA LYS A 83 25.25 8.43 -1.26
C LYS A 83 24.81 8.18 -2.70
N ILE A 84 25.71 8.48 -3.64
CA ILE A 84 25.55 8.05 -5.04
C ILE A 84 26.28 6.72 -5.23
N PRO A 85 25.56 5.62 -5.52
CA PRO A 85 26.19 4.32 -5.77
C PRO A 85 27.07 4.33 -7.02
N SER A 86 27.97 3.35 -7.10
CA SER A 86 28.66 3.08 -8.37
C SER A 86 27.65 2.70 -9.47
N ARG A 87 27.97 2.98 -10.74
CA ARG A 87 27.11 2.62 -11.88
C ARG A 87 26.77 1.13 -11.93
N ASN A 88 27.71 0.26 -11.56
CA ASN A 88 27.48 -1.18 -11.53
C ASN A 88 26.44 -1.55 -10.46
N LEU A 89 26.61 -1.00 -9.25
CA LEU A 89 25.66 -1.22 -8.15
C LEU A 89 24.27 -0.68 -8.50
N LEU A 90 24.20 0.54 -9.06
CA LEU A 90 22.94 1.13 -9.51
C LEU A 90 22.23 0.25 -10.56
N SER A 91 22.99 -0.26 -11.55
CA SER A 91 22.43 -1.15 -12.57
C SER A 91 21.87 -2.45 -12.00
N GLU A 92 22.53 -3.04 -10.99
CA GLU A 92 22.01 -4.23 -10.32
C GLU A 92 20.75 -3.93 -9.51
N ILE A 93 20.72 -2.80 -8.82
CA ILE A 93 19.53 -2.33 -8.09
C ILE A 93 18.37 -2.12 -9.03
N ASP A 94 18.58 -1.43 -10.16
CA ASP A 94 17.52 -1.16 -11.15
C ASP A 94 16.94 -2.45 -11.73
N LYS A 95 17.80 -3.44 -12.03
CA LYS A 95 17.35 -4.76 -12.48
C LYS A 95 16.48 -5.44 -11.43
N TRP A 96 16.89 -5.39 -10.16
CA TRP A 96 16.10 -5.97 -9.08
C TRP A 96 14.77 -5.22 -8.89
N LYS A 97 14.78 -3.87 -8.85
CA LYS A 97 13.57 -3.04 -8.76
C LYS A 97 12.60 -3.32 -9.91
N LEU A 98 13.10 -3.49 -11.13
CA LEU A 98 12.29 -3.86 -12.28
C LEU A 98 11.63 -5.23 -12.08
N SER A 99 12.34 -6.22 -11.54
CA SER A 99 11.75 -7.53 -11.23
C SER A 99 10.63 -7.46 -10.18
N VAL A 100 10.81 -6.63 -9.14
CA VAL A 100 9.78 -6.37 -8.12
C VAL A 100 8.57 -5.71 -8.75
N LYS A 101 8.79 -4.68 -9.58
CA LYS A 101 7.73 -3.98 -10.31
C LYS A 101 6.93 -4.94 -11.19
N ASN A 102 7.58 -5.77 -12.00
CA ASN A 102 6.89 -6.73 -12.87
C ASN A 102 6.05 -7.72 -12.05
N THR A 103 6.60 -8.23 -10.94
CA THR A 103 5.87 -9.13 -10.04
C THR A 103 4.65 -8.43 -9.41
N TRP A 104 4.78 -7.15 -9.08
CA TRP A 104 3.68 -6.33 -8.55
C TRP A 104 2.59 -6.11 -9.60
N GLU A 105 2.96 -5.76 -10.83
CA GLU A 105 2.04 -5.59 -11.95
C GLU A 105 1.28 -6.88 -12.28
N GLU A 106 1.99 -8.01 -12.36
CA GLU A 106 1.35 -9.33 -12.56
C GLU A 106 0.35 -9.65 -11.44
N THR A 107 0.73 -9.35 -10.20
CA THR A 107 -0.14 -9.53 -9.03
C THR A 107 -1.40 -8.67 -9.13
N PHE A 108 -1.23 -7.41 -9.52
CA PHE A 108 -2.33 -6.47 -9.68
C PHE A 108 -3.27 -6.91 -10.81
N CYS A 109 -2.73 -7.34 -11.96
CA CYS A 109 -3.54 -7.88 -13.06
C CYS A 109 -4.36 -9.10 -12.61
N GLN A 110 -3.75 -10.06 -11.90
CA GLN A 110 -4.46 -11.22 -11.36
C GLN A 110 -5.56 -10.84 -10.37
N TYR A 111 -5.28 -9.83 -9.52
CA TYR A 111 -6.25 -9.29 -8.58
C TYR A 111 -7.45 -8.67 -9.32
N GLU A 112 -7.20 -7.82 -10.32
CA GLU A 112 -8.26 -7.20 -11.11
C GLU A 112 -9.08 -8.22 -11.90
N GLU A 113 -8.43 -9.18 -12.55
CA GLU A 113 -9.09 -10.26 -13.28
C GLU A 113 -10.00 -11.07 -12.36
N HIS A 114 -9.54 -11.36 -11.14
CA HIS A 114 -10.34 -12.04 -10.15
C HIS A 114 -11.59 -11.24 -9.77
N TYR A 115 -11.44 -9.95 -9.44
CA TYR A 115 -12.57 -9.07 -9.12
C TYR A 115 -13.59 -8.98 -10.27
N LYS A 116 -13.12 -8.79 -11.50
CA LYS A 116 -13.98 -8.80 -12.70
C LYS A 116 -14.70 -10.13 -12.89
N SER A 117 -14.04 -11.25 -12.58
CA SER A 117 -14.63 -12.58 -12.72
C SER A 117 -15.80 -12.84 -11.77
N ILE A 118 -15.80 -12.19 -10.59
CA ILE A 118 -16.85 -12.31 -9.58
C ILE A 118 -17.91 -11.19 -9.69
N GLU A 119 -17.58 -10.06 -10.32
CA GLU A 119 -18.51 -8.93 -10.53
C GLU A 119 -19.82 -9.38 -11.19
N LYS A 120 -19.76 -10.34 -12.13
CA LYS A 120 -20.94 -10.90 -12.81
C LYS A 120 -21.98 -11.57 -11.89
N PHE A 121 -21.61 -11.91 -10.65
CA PHE A 121 -22.52 -12.50 -9.67
C PHE A 121 -23.17 -11.45 -8.77
N LEU A 122 -22.78 -10.18 -8.88
CA LEU A 122 -23.34 -9.10 -8.08
C LEU A 122 -24.63 -8.55 -8.71
N PRO A 123 -25.60 -8.11 -7.89
CA PRO A 123 -26.75 -7.35 -8.38
C PRO A 123 -26.32 -6.09 -9.13
N LYS A 124 -27.08 -5.72 -10.18
CA LYS A 124 -26.77 -4.54 -11.02
C LYS A 124 -26.60 -3.25 -10.23
N ASN A 125 -27.48 -3.01 -9.25
CA ASN A 125 -27.42 -1.84 -8.39
C ASN A 125 -26.13 -1.79 -7.55
N VAL A 126 -25.56 -2.93 -7.16
CA VAL A 126 -24.26 -2.97 -6.45
C VAL A 126 -23.11 -2.64 -7.40
N ILE A 127 -23.16 -3.14 -8.64
CA ILE A 127 -22.16 -2.82 -9.67
C ILE A 127 -22.21 -1.31 -10.00
N GLU A 128 -23.40 -0.75 -10.16
CA GLU A 128 -23.60 0.68 -10.41
C GLU A 128 -23.13 1.53 -9.23
N LEU A 129 -23.44 1.13 -7.99
CA LEU A 129 -22.96 1.79 -6.78
C LEU A 129 -21.42 1.89 -6.77
N ASN A 130 -20.71 0.80 -7.04
CA ASN A 130 -19.24 0.79 -7.07
C ASN A 130 -18.63 1.61 -8.21
N LYS A 131 -19.35 1.81 -9.32
CA LYS A 131 -18.90 2.64 -10.45
C LYS A 131 -19.17 4.13 -10.24
N GLN A 132 -20.25 4.45 -9.54
CA GLN A 132 -20.68 5.83 -9.30
C GLN A 132 -20.07 6.42 -8.04
N TYR A 133 -19.79 5.59 -7.04
CA TYR A 133 -19.30 6.00 -5.74
C TYR A 133 -18.06 5.20 -5.35
N ASN A 134 -17.01 5.90 -4.93
CA ASN A 134 -15.80 5.30 -4.38
C ASN A 134 -15.76 5.49 -2.86
N PHE A 135 -16.31 4.55 -2.11
CA PHE A 135 -16.31 4.63 -0.64
C PHE A 135 -14.98 4.21 0.01
N HIS A 136 -13.88 4.13 -0.76
CA HIS A 136 -12.56 3.82 -0.23
C HIS A 136 -12.10 4.89 0.78
N ASP A 137 -11.58 4.44 1.92
CA ASP A 137 -11.15 5.24 3.08
C ASP A 137 -12.21 6.16 3.68
N THR A 138 -13.49 5.93 3.39
CA THR A 138 -14.58 6.70 4.01
C THR A 138 -14.72 6.37 5.49
N LYS A 139 -15.05 7.38 6.29
CA LYS A 139 -15.22 7.23 7.73
C LYS A 139 -16.62 6.70 8.02
N LEU A 140 -16.70 5.60 8.73
CA LEU A 140 -17.95 5.01 9.18
C LEU A 140 -18.40 5.72 10.46
N LEU A 141 -19.53 6.42 10.39
CA LEU A 141 -20.06 7.20 11.51
C LEU A 141 -20.96 6.36 12.42
N ALA A 142 -21.77 5.50 11.83
CA ALA A 142 -22.74 4.69 12.55
C ALA A 142 -23.09 3.43 11.74
N ALA A 143 -23.41 2.37 12.47
CA ALA A 143 -23.96 1.14 11.93
C ALA A 143 -25.19 0.78 12.78
N ARG A 144 -26.34 0.59 12.13
CA ARG A 144 -27.62 0.37 12.81
C ARG A 144 -28.34 -0.83 12.21
N ASN A 145 -28.73 -1.75 13.08
CA ASN A 145 -29.59 -2.88 12.71
C ASN A 145 -31.02 -2.58 13.16
N PHE A 146 -31.95 -2.58 12.22
CA PHE A 146 -33.37 -2.31 12.45
C PHE A 146 -34.18 -3.59 12.33
N GLU A 147 -35.33 -3.61 13.01
CA GLU A 147 -36.32 -4.67 12.85
C GLU A 147 -36.72 -4.81 11.36
N GLY A 148 -36.96 -6.05 10.91
CA GLY A 148 -37.31 -6.31 9.51
C GLY A 148 -36.13 -6.59 8.58
N ASN A 149 -34.97 -6.99 9.11
CA ASN A 149 -33.77 -7.35 8.33
C ASN A 149 -33.20 -6.17 7.52
N VAL A 150 -33.22 -4.98 8.11
CA VAL A 150 -32.66 -3.76 7.50
C VAL A 150 -31.41 -3.35 8.27
N PHE A 151 -30.32 -3.14 7.56
CA PHE A 151 -29.07 -2.64 8.12
C PHE A 151 -28.67 -1.35 7.43
N GLU A 152 -28.32 -0.33 8.22
CA GLU A 152 -27.87 0.95 7.72
C GLU A 152 -26.45 1.25 8.16
N ILE A 153 -25.68 1.85 7.27
CA ILE A 153 -24.36 2.39 7.55
C ILE A 153 -24.33 3.85 7.11
N ASP A 154 -23.95 4.75 8.03
CA ASP A 154 -23.68 6.14 7.70
C ASP A 154 -22.19 6.34 7.44
N LEU A 155 -21.88 6.98 6.32
CA LEU A 155 -20.53 7.25 5.85
C LEU A 155 -20.31 8.75 5.74
N GLN A 156 -19.16 9.21 6.23
CA GLN A 156 -18.60 10.51 5.95
C GLN A 156 -17.50 10.37 4.90
N CYS A 157 -17.76 10.90 3.71
CA CYS A 157 -16.89 10.75 2.55
C CYS A 157 -15.93 11.91 2.32
N SER A 158 -16.04 12.98 3.11
CA SER A 158 -15.22 14.19 3.01
C SER A 158 -13.72 13.98 3.32
N GLU A 159 -13.37 12.85 3.93
CA GLU A 159 -11.98 12.49 4.26
C GLU A 159 -11.46 11.33 3.40
N GLY A 160 -12.26 10.85 2.44
CA GLY A 160 -11.91 9.75 1.53
C GLY A 160 -11.88 10.21 0.07
N PHE A 161 -11.80 9.26 -0.87
CA PHE A 161 -11.62 9.53 -2.31
C PHE A 161 -12.77 10.29 -3.00
N MET A 162 -13.88 10.50 -2.31
CA MET A 162 -15.06 11.17 -2.85
C MET A 162 -15.10 12.67 -2.52
N ASP A 163 -14.14 13.19 -1.73
CA ASP A 163 -13.92 14.59 -1.32
C ASP A 163 -15.12 15.37 -0.73
N GLU A 164 -16.34 14.84 -0.79
CA GLU A 164 -17.54 15.41 -0.19
C GLU A 164 -18.66 14.39 0.03
N GLY A 165 -19.55 14.70 0.98
CA GLY A 165 -20.85 14.05 1.14
C GLY A 165 -20.99 13.17 2.39
N LEU A 166 -22.23 13.15 2.90
CA LEU A 166 -22.72 12.18 3.88
C LEU A 166 -23.63 11.21 3.12
N TYR A 167 -23.35 9.92 3.25
CA TYR A 167 -24.09 8.88 2.56
C TYR A 167 -24.62 7.87 3.57
N THR A 168 -25.85 7.40 3.36
CA THR A 168 -26.40 6.26 4.09
C THR A 168 -26.54 5.09 3.13
N LEU A 169 -25.84 4.01 3.41
CA LEU A 169 -26.02 2.73 2.72
C LEU A 169 -27.10 1.92 3.44
N ILE A 170 -28.15 1.54 2.71
CA ILE A 170 -29.27 0.77 3.25
C ILE A 170 -29.27 -0.62 2.63
N PHE A 171 -29.04 -1.63 3.46
CA PHE A 171 -29.07 -3.04 3.11
C PHE A 171 -30.39 -3.65 3.54
N ASN A 172 -31.15 -4.20 2.59
CA ASN A 172 -32.43 -4.83 2.86
C ASN A 172 -32.31 -6.35 2.81
N GLY A 173 -33.07 -7.07 3.65
CA GLY A 173 -33.09 -8.54 3.67
C GLY A 173 -31.85 -9.18 4.33
N VAL A 174 -31.18 -8.44 5.23
CA VAL A 174 -29.97 -8.88 5.93
C VAL A 174 -30.30 -9.97 6.95
N LYS A 175 -29.72 -11.16 6.77
CA LYS A 175 -29.96 -12.33 7.65
C LYS A 175 -28.89 -12.54 8.72
N LEU A 176 -27.69 -12.00 8.49
CA LEU A 176 -26.53 -12.15 9.36
C LEU A 176 -25.67 -10.90 9.21
N ILE A 177 -25.18 -10.38 10.33
CA ILE A 177 -24.23 -9.27 10.40
C ILE A 177 -23.12 -9.71 11.33
N GLU A 178 -21.89 -9.70 10.83
CA GLU A 178 -20.68 -9.94 11.62
C GLU A 178 -19.80 -8.71 11.46
N VAL A 179 -19.70 -7.91 12.52
CA VAL A 179 -18.89 -6.69 12.60
C VAL A 179 -18.04 -6.74 13.86
N SER A 180 -16.82 -6.19 13.82
CA SER A 180 -15.95 -6.07 14.99
C SER A 180 -16.43 -4.97 15.94
N ASP A 181 -16.01 -5.01 17.20
CA ASP A 181 -16.34 -3.95 18.17
C ASP A 181 -15.79 -2.57 17.74
N ASP A 182 -14.68 -2.55 17.00
CA ASP A 182 -14.03 -1.34 16.47
C ASP A 182 -14.53 -0.96 15.06
N PHE A 183 -15.74 -1.37 14.68
CA PHE A 183 -16.26 -1.18 13.31
C PHE A 183 -16.58 0.29 12.94
N ILE A 184 -16.71 1.18 13.94
CA ILE A 184 -16.96 2.60 13.75
C ILE A 184 -15.64 3.37 13.69
N GLY A 185 -15.49 4.29 12.74
CA GLY A 185 -14.27 5.09 12.56
C GLY A 185 -13.72 5.03 11.14
N SER A 186 -12.45 5.38 10.98
CA SER A 186 -11.71 5.18 9.72
C SER A 186 -10.46 4.36 10.00
N TRP A 187 -9.93 3.68 8.98
CA TRP A 187 -8.73 2.85 9.11
C TRP A 187 -7.48 3.63 9.56
N CYS A 188 -7.53 4.97 9.47
CA CYS A 188 -6.42 5.88 9.78
C CYS A 188 -6.59 6.68 11.08
N ASN A 189 -7.63 6.43 11.91
CA ASN A 189 -7.90 7.15 13.15
C ASN A 189 -8.24 6.23 14.33
#